data_AF-A0AA43ZVT7-F1
#
_entry.id   AF-A0AA43ZVT7-F1
#
_cell.length_a   1.000
_cell.length_b   1.000
_cell.length_c   1.000
_cell.angle_alpha   90.00
_cell.angle_beta   90.00
_cell.angle_gamma   90.00
#
_symmetry.space_group_name_H-M   'P 1'
#
loop_
_entity.id
_entity.type
_entity.pdbx_description
1 polymer ?
#
loop_
_entity_poly.entity_id
_entity_poly.type
_entity_poly.pdbx_seq_one_letter_code
_entity_poly.pdbx_strand_id
1 'polypeptide(L)'
;MTNSKFKLHHLVLILIAILIVTMPLGYGLSEIIQPKNSESATVSVGSTVTAGMKIIDSEHLPKIPITFHPEYIINPIMQLDILSVFTTITTGTVPQDVVAGDNSLININGTVNSKLDGPGVLRETQDGKLKVEQPNKIIWAYKMPYTIGVKEGDQLKIVENNQTTKTISSSDINNDTIKSDFTTASAVQTWFKTAKNGENFTLDYSLGKFNDNRSEVYGKDKITELFGSGTYDYMRNFTSYAPVLIYEHNATETEISNATSVVKDLAGYPTQIRAANAKAFADGWNGTIIPPKMGAHGKSNVTFISIPEAGAESGTASHGVCPAGRSLRAAVTSLGYSLPVGMAQTGDDDAILFDYHATTEVLVKNDGDYPIKIIMWSTGDGGATQIHTKIIQLKDNSTYVNNTNSTNSTNTTS
;
A
#
# COMPACT_ATOMS: atom_id res chain seq x y z
N MET A 1 -54.79 27.40 7.81
CA MET A 1 -53.54 26.66 8.12
C MET A 1 -53.66 25.73 9.35
N THR A 2 -54.84 25.20 9.68
CA THR A 2 -55.06 24.38 10.90
C THR A 2 -55.31 22.89 10.63
N ASN A 3 -55.48 22.46 9.37
CA ASN A 3 -55.80 21.07 9.03
C ASN A 3 -54.58 20.15 8.78
N SER A 4 -53.35 20.65 8.67
CA SER A 4 -52.17 19.78 8.44
C SER A 4 -51.59 19.20 9.73
N LYS A 5 -51.59 19.94 10.85
CA LYS A 5 -51.10 19.46 12.14
C LYS A 5 -51.98 18.34 12.73
N PHE A 6 -53.30 18.41 12.51
CA PHE A 6 -54.24 17.39 12.96
C PHE A 6 -54.07 16.07 12.18
N LYS A 7 -53.79 16.16 10.87
CA LYS A 7 -53.49 14.99 10.01
C LYS A 7 -52.15 14.35 10.33
N LEU A 8 -51.12 15.14 10.66
CA LEU A 8 -49.82 14.61 11.09
C LEU A 8 -49.92 13.86 12.42
N HIS A 9 -50.69 14.39 13.38
CA HIS A 9 -50.89 13.74 14.68
C HIS A 9 -51.63 12.40 14.58
N HIS A 10 -52.64 12.32 13.70
CA HIS A 10 -53.35 11.07 13.41
C HIS A 10 -52.46 10.05 12.68
N LEU A 11 -51.62 10.50 11.74
CA LEU A 11 -50.66 9.63 11.06
C LEU A 11 -49.68 9.00 12.06
N VAL A 12 -49.16 9.78 13.00
CA VAL A 12 -48.24 9.30 14.06
C VAL A 12 -48.95 8.31 14.99
N LEU A 13 -50.19 8.59 15.40
CA LEU A 13 -50.98 7.66 16.23
C LEU A 13 -51.29 6.34 15.52
N ILE A 14 -51.58 6.38 14.21
CA ILE A 14 -51.80 5.18 13.40
C ILE A 14 -50.50 4.36 13.28
N LEU A 15 -49.36 5.01 13.08
CA LEU A 15 -48.04 4.36 13.06
C LEU A 15 -47.72 3.67 14.40
N ILE A 16 -48.00 4.34 15.53
CA ILE A 16 -47.82 3.77 16.87
C ILE A 16 -48.76 2.57 17.08
N ALA A 17 -50.02 2.66 16.66
CA ALA A 17 -50.98 1.56 16.78
C ALA A 17 -50.57 0.34 15.93
N ILE A 18 -50.09 0.55 14.71
CA ILE A 18 -49.58 -0.52 13.84
C ILE A 18 -48.35 -1.18 14.47
N LEU A 19 -47.44 -0.40 15.07
CA LEU A 19 -46.27 -0.91 15.82
C LEU A 19 -46.68 -1.80 17.01
N ILE A 20 -47.71 -1.39 17.78
CA ILE A 20 -48.17 -2.16 18.95
C ILE A 20 -48.81 -3.48 18.53
N VAL A 21 -49.54 -3.51 17.41
CA VAL A 21 -50.23 -4.72 16.93
C VAL A 21 -49.28 -5.75 16.31
N THR A 22 -48.17 -5.33 15.71
CA THR A 22 -47.20 -6.25 15.07
C THR A 22 -46.15 -6.80 16.03
N MET A 23 -46.01 -6.23 17.24
CA MET A 23 -45.08 -6.65 18.30
C MET A 23 -45.15 -8.15 18.67
N PRO A 24 -46.33 -8.75 18.94
CA PRO A 24 -46.43 -10.14 19.40
C PRO A 24 -46.08 -11.16 18.30
N LEU A 25 -46.42 -10.85 17.05
CA LEU A 25 -46.11 -11.70 15.88
C LEU A 25 -44.62 -11.72 15.57
N GLY A 26 -43.93 -10.62 15.85
CA GLY A 26 -42.50 -10.53 15.71
C GLY A 26 -41.73 -11.39 16.72
N TYR A 27 -42.24 -11.51 17.96
CA TYR A 27 -41.46 -12.05 19.10
C TYR A 27 -41.22 -13.56 18.96
N GLY A 28 -42.08 -14.25 18.21
CA GLY A 28 -41.91 -15.67 17.87
C GLY A 28 -40.89 -15.94 16.75
N LEU A 29 -40.41 -14.90 16.05
CA LEU A 29 -39.47 -15.02 14.93
C LEU A 29 -38.05 -14.52 15.27
N SER A 30 -37.90 -13.69 16.31
CA SER A 30 -36.65 -12.98 16.63
C SER A 30 -35.57 -13.83 17.34
N GLU A 31 -35.91 -14.96 17.94
CA GLU A 31 -34.91 -15.85 18.57
C GLU A 31 -34.12 -16.71 17.57
N ILE A 32 -34.49 -16.71 16.28
CA ILE A 32 -33.99 -17.70 15.32
C ILE A 32 -32.88 -17.15 14.40
N ILE A 33 -32.81 -15.84 14.11
CA ILE A 33 -31.83 -15.31 13.13
C ILE A 33 -31.43 -13.86 13.44
N GLN A 34 -30.32 -13.65 14.14
CA GLN A 34 -29.53 -12.41 13.98
C GLN A 34 -28.29 -12.77 13.16
N PRO A 35 -28.30 -12.55 11.83
CA PRO A 35 -27.13 -12.80 11.02
C PRO A 35 -26.08 -11.76 11.39
N LYS A 36 -24.81 -12.18 11.43
CA LYS A 36 -23.70 -11.25 11.64
C LYS A 36 -23.71 -10.25 10.49
N ASN A 37 -23.71 -8.95 10.79
CA ASN A 37 -23.70 -7.89 9.78
C ASN A 37 -22.53 -8.02 8.78
N SER A 38 -21.41 -8.64 9.19
CA SER A 38 -20.27 -8.97 8.33
C SER A 38 -20.61 -9.91 7.17
N GLU A 39 -21.64 -10.75 7.30
CA GLU A 39 -22.09 -11.67 6.24
C GLU A 39 -22.79 -10.95 5.09
N SER A 40 -23.21 -9.70 5.30
CA SER A 40 -23.79 -8.86 4.25
C SER A 40 -22.74 -8.13 3.42
N ALA A 41 -21.47 -8.18 3.80
CA ALA A 41 -20.38 -7.57 3.06
C ALA A 41 -19.97 -8.43 1.86
N THR A 42 -19.83 -7.80 0.69
CA THR A 42 -19.32 -8.48 -0.53
C THR A 42 -17.80 -8.54 -0.56
N VAL A 43 -17.12 -7.84 0.36
CA VAL A 43 -15.68 -7.85 0.56
C VAL A 43 -15.37 -8.01 2.04
N SER A 44 -14.26 -8.67 2.37
CA SER A 44 -13.87 -8.90 3.77
C SER A 44 -13.56 -7.59 4.50
N VAL A 45 -13.88 -7.53 5.79
CA VAL A 45 -13.41 -6.46 6.68
C VAL A 45 -11.87 -6.37 6.62
N GLY A 46 -11.35 -5.15 6.61
CA GLY A 46 -9.94 -4.83 6.39
C GLY A 46 -9.58 -4.63 4.92
N SER A 47 -10.44 -4.98 3.96
CA SER A 47 -10.14 -4.79 2.54
C SER A 47 -10.06 -3.32 2.15
N THR A 48 -9.19 -3.02 1.17
CA THR A 48 -9.19 -1.72 0.50
C THR A 48 -10.45 -1.57 -0.34
N VAL A 49 -11.06 -0.39 -0.31
CA VAL A 49 -12.22 -0.04 -1.12
C VAL A 49 -12.01 1.31 -1.82
N THR A 50 -12.56 1.45 -3.01
CA THR A 50 -12.52 2.68 -3.82
C THR A 50 -13.93 3.15 -4.13
N ALA A 51 -14.06 4.43 -4.51
CA ALA A 51 -15.34 5.03 -4.87
C ALA A 51 -16.06 4.19 -5.94
N GLY A 52 -17.35 3.92 -5.72
CA GLY A 52 -18.20 3.14 -6.62
C GLY A 52 -18.14 1.62 -6.41
N MET A 53 -17.21 1.08 -5.63
CA MET A 53 -17.19 -0.36 -5.32
C MET A 53 -18.45 -0.78 -4.56
N LYS A 54 -19.08 -1.88 -4.99
CA LYS A 54 -20.17 -2.54 -4.24
C LYS A 54 -19.55 -3.34 -3.09
N ILE A 55 -19.89 -2.96 -1.86
CA ILE A 55 -19.32 -3.54 -0.63
C ILE A 55 -20.37 -4.19 0.27
N ILE A 56 -21.66 -3.92 0.04
CA ILE A 56 -22.79 -4.53 0.76
C ILE A 56 -23.81 -5.03 -0.24
N ASP A 57 -24.27 -6.27 -0.07
CA ASP A 57 -25.39 -6.82 -0.84
C ASP A 57 -26.73 -6.32 -0.30
N SER A 58 -27.04 -5.05 -0.60
CA SER A 58 -28.26 -4.36 -0.18
C SER A 58 -29.56 -5.02 -0.66
N GLU A 59 -29.51 -5.82 -1.73
CA GLU A 59 -30.71 -6.46 -2.31
C GLU A 59 -31.14 -7.69 -1.51
N HIS A 60 -30.18 -8.36 -0.88
CA HIS A 60 -30.39 -9.58 -0.09
C HIS A 60 -30.27 -9.34 1.41
N LEU A 61 -30.36 -8.09 1.87
CA LEU A 61 -30.38 -7.80 3.30
C LEU A 61 -31.61 -8.42 3.97
N PRO A 62 -31.42 -9.12 5.11
CA PRO A 62 -32.51 -9.63 5.92
C PRO A 62 -33.50 -8.52 6.28
N LYS A 63 -34.80 -8.80 6.15
CA LYS A 63 -35.86 -7.88 6.60
C LYS A 63 -36.32 -8.30 7.98
N ILE A 64 -36.28 -7.35 8.92
CA ILE A 64 -36.56 -7.59 10.33
C ILE A 64 -37.77 -6.74 10.73
N PRO A 65 -38.69 -7.21 11.59
CA PRO A 65 -39.79 -6.38 12.06
C PRO A 65 -39.28 -5.10 12.74
N ILE A 66 -39.80 -3.93 12.33
CA ILE A 66 -39.36 -2.61 12.85
C ILE A 66 -39.60 -2.47 14.36
N THR A 67 -40.50 -3.28 14.92
CA THR A 67 -40.79 -3.29 16.36
C THR A 67 -39.61 -3.76 17.21
N PHE A 68 -38.68 -4.55 16.67
CA PHE A 68 -37.46 -4.98 17.38
C PHE A 68 -36.35 -3.95 17.29
N HIS A 69 -36.19 -3.37 16.11
CA HIS A 69 -35.11 -2.46 15.79
C HIS A 69 -35.67 -1.20 15.13
N PRO A 70 -36.42 -0.35 15.86
CA PRO A 70 -36.99 0.88 15.32
C PRO A 70 -35.92 1.83 14.78
N GLU A 71 -34.70 1.75 15.31
CA GLU A 71 -33.54 2.51 14.88
C GLU A 71 -33.10 2.20 13.44
N TYR A 72 -33.43 1.02 12.87
CA TYR A 72 -33.01 0.66 11.51
C TYR A 72 -33.68 1.51 10.42
N ILE A 73 -34.78 2.20 10.74
CA ILE A 73 -35.41 3.14 9.80
C ILE A 73 -34.62 4.45 9.64
N ILE A 74 -33.69 4.76 10.57
CA ILE A 74 -32.94 6.03 10.57
C ILE A 74 -32.10 6.17 9.29
N ASN A 75 -31.33 5.14 8.92
CA ASN A 75 -30.47 5.19 7.75
C ASN A 75 -31.25 5.36 6.43
N PRO A 76 -32.32 4.59 6.15
CA PRO A 76 -33.21 4.84 5.02
C PRO A 76 -33.76 6.28 4.96
N ILE A 77 -34.14 6.87 6.11
CA ILE A 77 -34.61 8.26 6.17
C ILE A 77 -33.48 9.24 5.86
N MET A 78 -32.32 9.08 6.49
CA MET A 78 -31.16 9.98 6.30
C MET A 78 -30.62 9.95 4.87
N GLN A 79 -30.71 8.80 4.20
CA GLN A 79 -30.25 8.60 2.83
C GLN A 79 -31.35 8.80 1.77
N LEU A 80 -32.55 9.22 2.18
CA LEU A 80 -33.70 9.49 1.30
C LEU A 80 -34.18 8.27 0.49
N ASP A 81 -34.10 7.07 1.07
CA ASP A 81 -34.67 5.85 0.47
C ASP A 81 -36.16 5.74 0.77
N ILE A 82 -36.93 6.45 -0.05
CA ILE A 82 -38.38 6.53 0.04
C ILE A 82 -39.02 5.14 -0.12
N LEU A 83 -38.44 4.25 -0.92
CA LEU A 83 -39.01 2.94 -1.17
C LEU A 83 -38.88 2.03 0.06
N SER A 84 -37.71 2.01 0.71
CA SER A 84 -37.54 1.27 1.97
C SER A 84 -38.39 1.85 3.09
N VAL A 85 -38.50 3.18 3.20
CA VAL A 85 -39.40 3.82 4.18
C VAL A 85 -40.86 3.45 3.92
N PHE A 86 -41.32 3.53 2.68
CA PHE A 86 -42.68 3.14 2.30
C PHE A 86 -42.96 1.65 2.57
N THR A 87 -42.01 0.77 2.20
CA THR A 87 -42.08 -0.67 2.47
C THR A 87 -42.17 -0.95 3.96
N THR A 88 -41.41 -0.20 4.77
CA THR A 88 -41.41 -0.34 6.22
C THR A 88 -42.76 0.04 6.82
N ILE A 89 -43.34 1.16 6.39
CA ILE A 89 -44.67 1.60 6.84
C ILE A 89 -45.76 0.62 6.43
N THR A 90 -45.69 0.06 5.22
CA THR A 90 -46.74 -0.82 4.67
C THR A 90 -46.64 -2.26 5.15
N THR A 91 -45.43 -2.78 5.39
CA THR A 91 -45.20 -4.19 5.76
C THR A 91 -44.86 -4.39 7.24
N GLY A 92 -44.47 -3.33 7.95
CA GLY A 92 -43.95 -3.43 9.32
C GLY A 92 -42.54 -4.04 9.41
N THR A 93 -41.85 -4.24 8.28
CA THR A 93 -40.48 -4.79 8.24
C THR A 93 -39.51 -3.80 7.62
N VAL A 94 -38.31 -3.70 8.18
CA VAL A 94 -37.23 -2.82 7.74
C VAL A 94 -36.01 -3.68 7.37
N PRO A 95 -35.24 -3.34 6.32
CA PRO A 95 -33.96 -3.98 6.07
C PRO A 95 -33.04 -3.85 7.30
N GLN A 96 -32.27 -4.89 7.60
CA GLN A 96 -31.29 -4.86 8.67
C GLN A 96 -30.27 -3.73 8.44
N ASP A 97 -30.06 -2.90 9.46
CA ASP A 97 -29.09 -1.83 9.39
C ASP A 97 -27.68 -2.34 9.68
N VAL A 98 -26.96 -2.65 8.61
CA VAL A 98 -25.58 -3.12 8.67
C VAL A 98 -24.54 -2.00 8.58
N VAL A 99 -24.97 -0.74 8.40
CA VAL A 99 -24.06 0.41 8.21
C VAL A 99 -24.04 1.29 9.45
N ALA A 100 -22.84 1.69 9.89
CA ALA A 100 -22.71 2.64 11.00
C ALA A 100 -23.40 3.98 10.64
N GLY A 101 -24.26 4.48 11.53
CA GLY A 101 -25.12 5.64 11.24
C GLY A 101 -24.39 6.97 11.01
N ASP A 102 -23.12 7.05 11.38
CA ASP A 102 -22.23 8.19 11.11
C ASP A 102 -21.50 8.08 9.76
N ASN A 103 -21.64 6.97 9.04
CA ASN A 103 -20.89 6.71 7.82
C ASN A 103 -21.58 7.26 6.56
N SER A 104 -21.17 8.46 6.14
CA SER A 104 -21.61 9.07 4.88
C SER A 104 -20.93 8.52 3.61
N LEU A 105 -20.02 7.56 3.75
CA LEU A 105 -19.22 6.99 2.66
C LEU A 105 -19.80 5.68 2.10
N ILE A 106 -20.93 5.21 2.62
CA ILE A 106 -21.68 4.07 2.08
C ILE A 106 -23.06 4.55 1.64
N ASN A 107 -23.37 4.34 0.36
CA ASN A 107 -24.68 4.63 -0.22
C ASN A 107 -25.71 3.55 0.14
N ILE A 108 -26.99 3.89 -0.02
CA ILE A 108 -28.13 3.01 0.27
C ILE A 108 -28.07 1.69 -0.51
N ASN A 109 -27.59 1.75 -1.74
CA ASN A 109 -27.40 0.59 -2.60
C ASN A 109 -26.12 -0.20 -2.27
N GLY A 110 -25.51 0.02 -1.10
CA GLY A 110 -24.33 -0.69 -0.64
C GLY A 110 -23.04 -0.41 -1.43
N THR A 111 -22.99 0.66 -2.24
CA THR A 111 -21.75 1.09 -2.91
C THR A 111 -21.02 2.17 -2.13
N VAL A 112 -19.70 2.24 -2.29
CA VAL A 112 -18.88 3.30 -1.73
C VAL A 112 -19.20 4.63 -2.41
N ASN A 113 -19.43 5.67 -1.61
CA ASN A 113 -19.77 7.01 -2.06
C ASN A 113 -18.62 7.64 -2.87
N SER A 114 -18.96 8.45 -3.88
CA SER A 114 -17.98 9.18 -4.72
C SER A 114 -17.21 10.28 -3.98
N LYS A 115 -17.63 10.64 -2.77
CA LYS A 115 -16.91 11.56 -1.87
C LYS A 115 -15.67 10.94 -1.23
N LEU A 116 -15.48 9.62 -1.32
CA LEU A 116 -14.26 8.99 -0.85
C LEU A 116 -13.08 9.50 -1.68
N ASP A 117 -12.14 10.18 -1.02
CA ASP A 117 -10.86 10.57 -1.60
C ASP A 117 -9.76 9.58 -1.18
N GLY A 118 -9.17 8.91 -2.18
CA GLY A 118 -8.14 7.90 -1.99
C GLY A 118 -8.65 6.49 -1.64
N PRO A 119 -7.73 5.56 -1.34
CA PRO A 119 -8.05 4.17 -1.07
C PRO A 119 -8.53 3.97 0.38
N GLY A 120 -9.84 3.91 0.57
CA GLY A 120 -10.49 3.66 1.85
C GLY A 120 -10.31 2.23 2.36
N VAL A 121 -10.73 1.97 3.60
CA VAL A 121 -10.71 0.64 4.22
C VAL A 121 -12.07 0.31 4.80
N LEU A 122 -12.60 -0.87 4.48
CA LEU A 122 -13.80 -1.37 5.14
C LEU A 122 -13.46 -1.83 6.56
N ARG A 123 -14.14 -1.30 7.56
CA ARG A 123 -14.00 -1.66 8.98
C ARG A 123 -15.32 -2.10 9.56
N GLU A 124 -15.20 -2.82 10.66
CA GLU A 124 -16.31 -3.16 11.54
C GLU A 124 -16.19 -2.32 12.82
N THR A 125 -17.30 -1.77 13.28
CA THR A 125 -17.41 -1.05 14.54
C THR A 125 -17.57 -2.01 15.72
N GLN A 126 -17.51 -1.51 16.95
CA GLN A 126 -17.65 -2.34 18.15
C GLN A 126 -19.03 -3.00 18.26
N ASP A 127 -20.07 -2.37 17.72
CA ASP A 127 -21.44 -2.89 17.60
C ASP A 127 -21.64 -3.77 16.36
N GLY A 128 -20.56 -4.13 15.65
CA GLY A 128 -20.60 -5.03 14.50
C GLY A 128 -21.12 -4.39 13.22
N LYS A 129 -21.23 -3.06 13.13
CA LYS A 129 -21.68 -2.39 11.89
C LYS A 129 -20.49 -2.11 10.97
N LEU A 130 -20.78 -2.06 9.68
CA LEU A 130 -19.79 -1.77 8.64
C LEU A 130 -19.63 -0.27 8.47
N LYS A 131 -18.39 0.17 8.32
CA LYS A 131 -18.02 1.55 8.02
C LYS A 131 -16.85 1.59 7.04
N VAL A 132 -16.87 2.52 6.10
CA VAL A 132 -15.69 2.85 5.29
C VAL A 132 -14.92 3.97 5.99
N GLU A 133 -13.64 3.74 6.26
CA GLU A 133 -12.72 4.75 6.75
C GLU A 133 -11.92 5.32 5.58
N GLN A 134 -11.94 6.64 5.43
CA GLN A 134 -11.10 7.34 4.46
C GLN A 134 -9.64 7.39 4.95
N PRO A 135 -8.64 7.30 4.05
CA PRO A 135 -7.26 7.54 4.43
C PRO A 135 -7.09 8.96 4.98
N ASN A 136 -6.61 9.06 6.22
CA ASN A 136 -6.28 10.33 6.88
C ASN A 136 -4.77 10.54 7.05
N LYS A 137 -3.96 9.68 6.43
CA LYS A 137 -2.50 9.70 6.51
C LYS A 137 -1.84 9.13 5.27
N ILE A 138 -0.55 9.37 5.12
CA ILE A 138 0.27 8.70 4.11
C ILE A 138 0.19 7.19 4.33
N ILE A 139 -0.10 6.44 3.28
CA ILE A 139 -0.18 4.98 3.32
C ILE A 139 1.00 4.41 2.54
N TRP A 140 1.68 3.46 3.17
CA TRP A 140 2.66 2.62 2.50
C TRP A 140 2.40 1.15 2.85
N ALA A 141 2.81 0.29 1.94
CA ALA A 141 2.81 -1.15 2.09
C ALA A 141 4.19 -1.69 1.76
N TYR A 142 4.33 -3.01 1.76
CA TYR A 142 5.55 -3.69 1.37
C TYR A 142 5.26 -4.65 0.22
N LYS A 143 6.20 -4.74 -0.71
CA LYS A 143 6.22 -5.77 -1.74
C LYS A 143 6.51 -7.13 -1.08
N MET A 144 5.51 -7.95 -0.89
CA MET A 144 5.62 -9.23 -0.18
C MET A 144 5.67 -10.39 -1.17
N PRO A 145 6.56 -11.38 -1.00
CA PRO A 145 6.47 -12.64 -1.74
C PRO A 145 5.10 -13.30 -1.52
N TYR A 146 4.41 -13.65 -2.60
CA TYR A 146 3.07 -14.25 -2.53
C TYR A 146 3.01 -15.62 -3.20
N THR A 147 3.22 -15.65 -4.51
CA THR A 147 3.28 -16.91 -5.26
C THR A 147 4.71 -17.41 -5.22
N ILE A 148 4.92 -18.60 -4.65
CA ILE A 148 6.24 -19.22 -4.55
C ILE A 148 6.27 -20.54 -5.31
N GLY A 149 7.37 -20.78 -6.01
CA GLY A 149 7.71 -22.07 -6.57
C GLY A 149 8.56 -22.86 -5.57
N VAL A 150 8.15 -24.08 -5.26
CA VAL A 150 8.87 -25.00 -4.37
C VAL A 150 9.36 -26.18 -5.19
N LYS A 151 10.66 -26.47 -5.13
CA LYS A 151 11.23 -27.62 -5.83
C LYS A 151 10.94 -28.91 -5.08
N GLU A 152 10.37 -29.90 -5.76
CA GLU A 152 10.13 -31.24 -5.22
C GLU A 152 10.49 -32.31 -6.25
N GLY A 153 11.71 -32.81 -6.16
CA GLY A 153 12.26 -33.73 -7.15
C GLY A 153 12.33 -33.06 -8.53
N ASP A 154 11.63 -33.65 -9.48
CA ASP A 154 11.53 -33.14 -10.86
C ASP A 154 10.27 -32.28 -11.08
N GLN A 155 9.59 -31.88 -10.01
CA GLN A 155 8.40 -31.05 -10.06
C GLN A 155 8.60 -29.69 -9.40
N LEU A 156 7.91 -28.69 -9.93
CA LEU A 156 7.74 -27.38 -9.34
C LEU A 156 6.31 -27.26 -8.80
N LYS A 157 6.18 -27.16 -7.47
CA LYS A 157 4.89 -26.83 -6.83
C LYS A 157 4.75 -25.32 -6.75
N ILE A 158 3.67 -24.80 -7.33
CA ILE A 158 3.27 -23.41 -7.15
C ILE A 158 2.37 -23.34 -5.94
N VAL A 159 2.78 -22.54 -4.97
CA VAL A 159 2.11 -22.35 -3.69
C VAL A 159 1.67 -20.90 -3.58
N GLU A 160 0.40 -20.71 -3.26
CA GLU A 160 -0.22 -19.41 -2.96
C GLU A 160 -0.95 -19.53 -1.64
N ASN A 161 -0.74 -18.59 -0.73
CA ASN A 161 -1.37 -18.61 0.61
C ASN A 161 -1.22 -19.96 1.34
N ASN A 162 -0.01 -20.54 1.31
CA ASN A 162 0.32 -21.87 1.87
C ASN A 162 -0.47 -23.06 1.29
N GLN A 163 -1.16 -22.87 0.16
CA GLN A 163 -1.85 -23.95 -0.55
C GLN A 163 -1.19 -24.17 -1.91
N THR A 164 -0.96 -25.43 -2.26
CA THR A 164 -0.47 -25.77 -3.61
C THR A 164 -1.60 -25.57 -4.61
N THR A 165 -1.46 -24.60 -5.50
CA THR A 165 -2.44 -24.29 -6.55
C THR A 165 -2.16 -25.04 -7.83
N LYS A 166 -0.89 -25.38 -8.09
CA LYS A 166 -0.47 -26.08 -9.30
C LYS A 166 0.81 -26.89 -9.07
N THR A 167 0.95 -28.02 -9.75
CA THR A 167 2.20 -28.79 -9.82
C THR A 167 2.59 -28.94 -11.29
N ILE A 168 3.84 -28.63 -11.62
CA ILE A 168 4.35 -28.58 -13.00
C ILE A 168 5.60 -29.46 -13.08
N SER A 169 5.72 -30.27 -14.14
CA SER A 169 6.96 -31.00 -14.45
C SER A 169 8.09 -30.03 -14.81
N SER A 170 9.34 -30.34 -14.52
CA SER A 170 10.49 -29.52 -14.92
C SER A 170 10.54 -29.25 -16.43
N SER A 171 10.10 -30.23 -17.24
CA SER A 171 9.97 -30.13 -18.70
C SER A 171 8.97 -29.07 -19.17
N ASP A 172 8.00 -28.75 -18.33
CA ASP A 172 6.83 -27.93 -18.68
C ASP A 172 6.95 -26.50 -18.12
N ILE A 173 8.08 -26.15 -17.49
CA ILE A 173 8.37 -24.79 -17.04
C ILE A 173 8.59 -23.91 -18.28
N ASN A 174 7.63 -23.03 -18.57
CA ASN A 174 7.65 -22.10 -19.70
C ASN A 174 6.79 -20.86 -19.35
N ASN A 175 6.71 -19.88 -20.25
CA ASN A 175 5.99 -18.62 -19.98
C ASN A 175 4.46 -18.79 -19.94
N ASP A 176 3.92 -19.89 -20.49
CA ASP A 176 2.49 -20.19 -20.40
C ASP A 176 2.14 -20.79 -19.04
N THR A 177 3.08 -21.54 -18.45
CA THR A 177 2.91 -22.18 -17.14
C THR A 177 3.31 -21.29 -15.98
N ILE A 178 4.28 -20.39 -16.18
CA ILE A 178 4.76 -19.38 -15.25
C ILE A 178 4.34 -18.00 -15.76
N LYS A 179 3.17 -17.53 -15.31
CA LYS A 179 2.66 -16.20 -15.63
C LYS A 179 3.10 -15.22 -14.54
N SER A 180 4.19 -14.50 -14.78
CA SER A 180 4.71 -13.49 -13.86
C SER A 180 5.31 -12.31 -14.61
N ASP A 181 5.09 -11.11 -14.07
CA ASP A 181 5.76 -9.89 -14.53
C ASP A 181 7.09 -9.62 -13.78
N PHE A 182 7.42 -10.43 -12.78
CA PHE A 182 8.57 -10.25 -11.88
C PHE A 182 9.73 -11.20 -12.16
N THR A 183 9.46 -12.31 -12.85
CA THR A 183 10.47 -13.30 -13.23
C THR A 183 10.15 -13.87 -14.60
N THR A 184 11.14 -14.54 -15.21
CA THR A 184 10.96 -15.24 -16.48
C THR A 184 11.01 -16.73 -16.27
N ALA A 185 10.37 -17.51 -17.15
CA ALA A 185 10.48 -18.97 -17.08
C ALA A 185 11.94 -19.45 -17.20
N SER A 186 12.79 -18.75 -17.96
CA SER A 186 14.23 -19.03 -18.07
C SER A 186 14.97 -18.88 -16.73
N ALA A 187 14.65 -17.82 -15.97
CA ALA A 187 15.20 -17.63 -14.63
C ALA A 187 14.77 -18.76 -13.68
N VAL A 188 13.49 -19.14 -13.73
CA VAL A 188 12.96 -20.26 -12.94
C VAL A 188 13.62 -21.58 -13.31
N GLN A 189 13.79 -21.87 -14.60
CA GLN A 189 14.49 -23.08 -15.08
C GLN A 189 15.95 -23.12 -14.60
N THR A 190 16.64 -21.97 -14.64
CA THR A 190 18.04 -21.86 -14.20
C THR A 190 18.16 -22.14 -12.70
N TRP A 191 17.31 -21.49 -11.90
CA TRP A 191 17.23 -21.77 -10.46
C TRP A 191 16.86 -23.24 -10.18
N PHE A 192 15.86 -23.79 -10.87
CA PHE A 192 15.38 -25.15 -10.63
C PHE A 192 16.45 -26.24 -10.83
N LYS A 193 17.41 -26.00 -11.73
CA LYS A 193 18.54 -26.91 -12.01
C LYS A 193 19.55 -26.99 -10.88
N THR A 194 19.71 -25.91 -10.11
CA THR A 194 20.70 -25.82 -9.02
C THR A 194 20.07 -25.89 -7.64
N ALA A 195 18.77 -25.61 -7.54
CA ALA A 195 18.01 -25.62 -6.30
C ALA A 195 17.93 -27.01 -5.66
N LYS A 196 17.88 -27.03 -4.34
CA LYS A 196 17.63 -28.26 -3.56
C LYS A 196 16.13 -28.51 -3.40
N ASN A 197 15.75 -29.76 -3.14
CA ASN A 197 14.36 -30.07 -2.78
C ASN A 197 13.95 -29.29 -1.52
N GLY A 198 12.76 -28.70 -1.54
CA GLY A 198 12.23 -27.83 -0.50
C GLY A 198 12.71 -26.37 -0.59
N GLU A 199 13.58 -26.03 -1.55
CA GLU A 199 13.99 -24.65 -1.77
C GLU A 199 12.88 -23.85 -2.50
N ASN A 200 12.78 -22.56 -2.16
CA ASN A 200 11.74 -21.66 -2.63
C ASN A 200 12.28 -20.64 -3.64
N PHE A 201 11.45 -20.28 -4.61
CA PHE A 201 11.67 -19.19 -5.54
C PHE A 201 10.42 -18.33 -5.64
N THR A 202 10.55 -17.03 -5.40
CA THR A 202 9.41 -16.11 -5.50
C THR A 202 9.04 -15.89 -6.97
N LEU A 203 7.82 -16.27 -7.34
CA LEU A 203 7.27 -16.11 -8.68
C LEU A 203 6.48 -14.81 -8.80
N ASP A 204 5.69 -14.44 -7.79
CA ASP A 204 4.85 -13.24 -7.82
C ASP A 204 4.77 -12.58 -6.44
N TYR A 205 4.33 -11.32 -6.42
CA TYR A 205 4.30 -10.47 -5.25
C TYR A 205 2.92 -9.87 -5.00
N SER A 206 2.64 -9.63 -3.73
CA SER A 206 1.48 -8.90 -3.21
C SER A 206 1.91 -7.58 -2.58
N LEU A 207 0.91 -6.74 -2.27
CA LEU A 207 1.08 -5.58 -1.38
C LEU A 207 0.51 -5.92 -0.03
N GLY A 208 1.38 -6.05 0.97
CA GLY A 208 1.01 -6.42 2.34
C GLY A 208 1.64 -5.51 3.38
N LYS A 209 1.35 -5.81 4.65
CA LYS A 209 1.90 -5.08 5.83
C LYS A 209 1.70 -3.56 5.74
N PHE A 210 0.50 -3.14 5.36
CA PHE A 210 0.15 -1.73 5.31
C PHE A 210 0.27 -1.07 6.69
N ASN A 211 0.74 0.17 6.71
CA ASN A 211 0.90 0.97 7.93
C ASN A 211 -0.42 1.41 8.61
N ASP A 212 -1.56 1.08 8.00
CA ASP A 212 -2.90 1.27 8.55
C ASP A 212 -3.61 -0.07 8.82
N ASN A 213 -2.90 -1.21 8.77
CA ASN A 213 -3.44 -2.53 9.09
C ASN A 213 -4.65 -2.94 8.22
N ARG A 214 -4.68 -2.53 6.94
CA ARG A 214 -5.59 -3.11 5.96
C ARG A 214 -5.06 -4.46 5.46
N SER A 215 -5.97 -5.24 4.88
CA SER A 215 -5.69 -6.56 4.33
C SER A 215 -4.75 -6.48 3.13
N GLU A 216 -3.96 -7.53 2.97
CA GLU A 216 -3.06 -7.72 1.84
C GLU A 216 -3.82 -7.82 0.51
N VAL A 217 -3.24 -7.24 -0.54
CA VAL A 217 -3.81 -7.20 -1.89
C VAL A 217 -2.95 -8.01 -2.83
N TYR A 218 -3.60 -8.95 -3.53
CA TYR A 218 -2.95 -9.94 -4.39
C TYR A 218 -3.25 -9.68 -5.86
N GLY A 219 -2.26 -9.93 -6.71
CA GLY A 219 -2.42 -9.92 -8.16
C GLY A 219 -2.42 -8.52 -8.78
N LYS A 220 -1.86 -8.45 -9.99
CA LYS A 220 -1.72 -7.24 -10.80
C LYS A 220 -3.02 -6.47 -10.97
N ASP A 221 -4.08 -7.16 -11.38
CA ASP A 221 -5.34 -6.51 -11.75
C ASP A 221 -5.95 -5.79 -10.55
N LYS A 222 -5.93 -6.44 -9.37
CA LYS A 222 -6.50 -5.84 -8.17
C LYS A 222 -5.64 -4.73 -7.59
N ILE A 223 -4.31 -4.87 -7.63
CA ILE A 223 -3.38 -3.81 -7.22
C ILE A 223 -3.57 -2.58 -8.13
N THR A 224 -3.68 -2.79 -9.44
CA THR A 224 -3.86 -1.71 -10.42
C THR A 224 -5.22 -1.04 -10.29
N GLU A 225 -6.29 -1.81 -10.06
CA GLU A 225 -7.65 -1.30 -9.82
C GLU A 225 -7.71 -0.43 -8.56
N LEU A 226 -7.09 -0.87 -7.47
CA LEU A 226 -7.20 -0.22 -6.16
C LEU A 226 -6.22 0.95 -5.96
N PHE A 227 -5.02 0.87 -6.55
CA PHE A 227 -3.92 1.81 -6.27
C PHE A 227 -3.27 2.41 -7.52
N GLY A 228 -3.77 2.07 -8.72
CA GLY A 228 -3.25 2.56 -10.00
C GLY A 228 -2.02 1.80 -10.52
N SER A 229 -1.76 1.96 -11.82
CA SER A 229 -0.65 1.27 -12.51
C SER A 229 0.73 1.68 -11.99
N GLY A 230 0.90 2.94 -11.60
CA GLY A 230 2.17 3.45 -11.06
C GLY A 230 2.65 2.69 -9.82
N THR A 231 1.72 2.28 -8.95
CA THR A 231 2.02 1.46 -7.77
C THR A 231 2.55 0.09 -8.16
N TYR A 232 1.89 -0.58 -9.12
CA TYR A 232 2.34 -1.89 -9.61
C TYR A 232 3.68 -1.79 -10.36
N ASP A 233 3.86 -0.77 -11.19
CA ASP A 233 5.12 -0.52 -11.90
C ASP A 233 6.26 -0.23 -10.94
N TYR A 234 6.01 0.50 -9.85
CA TYR A 234 6.97 0.66 -8.77
C TYR A 234 7.39 -0.71 -8.23
N MET A 235 6.44 -1.54 -7.80
CA MET A 235 6.74 -2.88 -7.26
C MET A 235 7.61 -3.72 -8.19
N ARG A 236 7.37 -3.69 -9.51
CA ARG A 236 8.14 -4.49 -10.47
C ARG A 236 9.63 -4.14 -10.50
N ASN A 237 9.97 -2.89 -10.23
CA ASN A 237 11.34 -2.40 -10.33
C ASN A 237 12.16 -2.58 -9.04
N PHE A 238 11.51 -2.72 -7.87
CA PHE A 238 12.18 -2.76 -6.57
C PHE A 238 12.35 -4.18 -6.02
N THR A 239 13.27 -4.35 -5.07
CA THR A 239 13.57 -5.65 -4.43
C THR A 239 12.39 -6.22 -3.63
N SER A 240 12.45 -7.51 -3.32
CA SER A 240 11.53 -8.12 -2.35
C SER A 240 11.57 -7.35 -1.02
N TYR A 241 10.41 -7.22 -0.38
CA TYR A 241 10.21 -6.46 0.86
C TYR A 241 10.49 -4.96 0.73
N ALA A 242 10.62 -4.41 -0.48
CA ALA A 242 10.71 -2.97 -0.65
C ALA A 242 9.41 -2.29 -0.19
N PRO A 243 9.51 -1.17 0.55
CA PRO A 243 8.36 -0.35 0.85
C PRO A 243 7.81 0.30 -0.43
N VAL A 244 6.49 0.43 -0.51
CA VAL A 244 5.78 1.01 -1.65
C VAL A 244 4.83 2.07 -1.12
N LEU A 245 4.99 3.30 -1.62
CA LEU A 245 4.07 4.38 -1.32
C LEU A 245 2.76 4.15 -2.07
N ILE A 246 1.65 4.10 -1.34
CA ILE A 246 0.32 3.76 -1.86
C ILE A 246 -0.53 5.01 -2.05
N TYR A 247 -0.47 5.93 -1.10
CA TYR A 247 -1.26 7.15 -1.13
C TYR A 247 -0.59 8.26 -0.34
N GLU A 248 -0.51 9.43 -0.95
CA GLU A 248 -0.04 10.67 -0.33
C GLU A 248 -1.24 11.50 0.12
N HIS A 249 -1.66 11.33 1.38
CA HIS A 249 -2.72 12.18 1.94
C HIS A 249 -2.17 13.57 2.26
N ASN A 250 -2.56 14.58 1.47
CA ASN A 250 -2.23 16.00 1.67
C ASN A 250 -0.77 16.22 2.14
N ALA A 251 0.17 15.53 1.50
CA ALA A 251 1.56 15.52 1.91
C ALA A 251 2.32 16.73 1.35
N THR A 252 3.14 17.37 2.18
CA THR A 252 4.15 18.31 1.71
C THR A 252 5.48 17.60 1.49
N GLU A 253 6.07 17.84 0.33
CA GLU A 253 7.43 17.44 0.01
C GLU A 253 8.41 18.55 0.41
N THR A 254 9.40 18.23 1.24
CA THR A 254 10.46 19.19 1.63
C THR A 254 11.82 18.59 1.38
N GLU A 255 12.68 19.29 0.64
CA GLU A 255 14.09 18.92 0.53
C GLU A 255 14.78 19.16 1.87
N ILE A 256 15.27 18.07 2.48
CA ILE A 256 15.93 18.11 3.79
C ILE A 256 17.43 17.88 3.69
N SER A 257 17.90 17.33 2.57
CA SER A 257 19.33 17.15 2.30
C SER A 257 19.60 17.02 0.81
N ASN A 258 20.80 17.43 0.41
CA ASN A 258 21.33 17.19 -0.92
C ASN A 258 22.84 16.94 -0.88
N ALA A 259 23.35 16.29 -1.93
CA ALA A 259 24.77 16.14 -2.18
C ALA A 259 25.04 16.01 -3.68
N THR A 260 26.30 16.18 -4.05
CA THR A 260 26.76 15.98 -5.43
C THR A 260 28.16 15.37 -5.43
N SER A 261 28.43 14.52 -6.40
CA SER A 261 29.73 13.89 -6.63
C SER A 261 30.01 13.81 -8.13
N VAL A 262 31.27 13.60 -8.52
CA VAL A 262 31.68 13.57 -9.93
C VAL A 262 32.44 12.30 -10.24
N VAL A 263 32.20 11.75 -11.43
CA VAL A 263 32.97 10.66 -12.02
C VAL A 263 34.32 11.22 -12.46
N LYS A 264 35.34 11.21 -11.59
CA LYS A 264 36.69 11.64 -11.97
C LYS A 264 37.33 10.66 -12.95
N ASP A 265 38.16 11.15 -13.87
CA ASP A 265 39.04 10.31 -14.70
C ASP A 265 40.03 9.54 -13.83
N LEU A 266 40.17 8.24 -14.09
CA LEU A 266 41.13 7.36 -13.42
C LEU A 266 41.94 6.62 -14.48
N ALA A 267 43.26 6.78 -14.43
CA ALA A 267 44.17 6.10 -15.34
C ALA A 267 43.98 4.57 -15.25
N GLY A 268 43.96 3.89 -16.40
CA GLY A 268 43.77 2.44 -16.46
C GLY A 268 42.32 1.97 -16.49
N TYR A 269 41.33 2.85 -16.26
CA TYR A 269 39.92 2.48 -16.29
C TYR A 269 39.12 3.24 -17.36
N PRO A 270 38.18 2.58 -18.06
CA PRO A 270 37.38 3.21 -19.10
C PRO A 270 36.36 4.20 -18.51
N THR A 271 36.65 5.49 -18.61
CA THR A 271 35.82 6.58 -18.07
C THR A 271 34.36 6.49 -18.53
N GLN A 272 34.09 6.16 -19.79
CA GLN A 272 32.71 6.13 -20.30
C GLN A 272 31.88 5.01 -19.69
N ILE A 273 32.48 3.85 -19.45
CA ILE A 273 31.80 2.74 -18.76
C ILE A 273 31.57 3.11 -17.30
N ARG A 274 32.54 3.77 -16.66
CA ARG A 274 32.39 4.26 -15.28
C ARG A 274 31.26 5.29 -15.16
N ALA A 275 31.15 6.21 -16.11
CA ALA A 275 30.06 7.16 -16.18
C ALA A 275 28.70 6.46 -16.38
N ALA A 276 28.62 5.47 -17.28
CA ALA A 276 27.41 4.67 -17.47
C ALA A 276 26.99 3.94 -16.19
N ASN A 277 27.93 3.32 -15.46
CA ASN A 277 27.66 2.68 -14.17
C ASN A 277 27.19 3.68 -13.10
N ALA A 278 27.75 4.89 -13.08
CA ALA A 278 27.30 5.95 -12.16
C ALA A 278 25.85 6.38 -12.45
N LYS A 279 25.48 6.49 -13.73
CA LYS A 279 24.11 6.81 -14.17
C LYS A 279 23.14 5.69 -13.82
N ALA A 280 23.51 4.44 -14.10
CA ALA A 280 22.75 3.26 -13.72
C ALA A 280 22.49 3.22 -12.19
N PHE A 281 23.50 3.54 -11.37
CA PHE A 281 23.31 3.64 -9.92
C PHE A 281 22.28 4.70 -9.55
N ALA A 282 22.38 5.90 -10.14
CA ALA A 282 21.42 6.98 -9.89
C ALA A 282 20.00 6.56 -10.26
N ASP A 283 19.81 5.95 -11.43
CA ASP A 283 18.51 5.40 -11.87
C ASP A 283 18.00 4.32 -10.92
N GLY A 284 18.91 3.50 -10.37
CA GLY A 284 18.60 2.44 -9.43
C GLY A 284 18.11 2.92 -8.08
N TRP A 285 18.53 4.10 -7.61
CA TRP A 285 18.07 4.67 -6.35
C TRP A 285 16.99 5.74 -6.51
N ASN A 286 16.81 6.29 -7.72
CA ASN A 286 15.84 7.34 -7.97
C ASN A 286 14.40 6.88 -7.73
N GLY A 287 13.69 7.61 -6.85
CA GLY A 287 12.32 7.34 -6.45
C GLY A 287 12.20 6.36 -5.27
N THR A 288 13.30 5.95 -4.63
CA THR A 288 13.23 5.01 -3.49
C THR A 288 12.52 5.67 -2.31
N ILE A 289 11.47 5.04 -1.79
CA ILE A 289 10.74 5.48 -0.60
C ILE A 289 11.27 4.72 0.61
N ILE A 290 11.45 5.38 1.75
CA ILE A 290 11.87 4.74 3.00
C ILE A 290 10.97 5.21 4.14
N PRO A 291 10.12 4.32 4.70
CA PRO A 291 9.29 4.66 5.86
C PRO A 291 10.10 5.11 7.09
N PRO A 292 9.46 5.80 8.05
CA PRO A 292 10.11 6.19 9.30
C PRO A 292 10.70 4.99 10.03
N LYS A 293 11.93 5.13 10.54
CA LYS A 293 12.63 4.09 11.34
C LYS A 293 12.84 2.75 10.62
N MET A 294 12.74 2.74 9.29
CA MET A 294 12.90 1.55 8.45
C MET A 294 14.06 1.72 7.49
N GLY A 295 14.41 0.66 6.78
CA GLY A 295 15.40 0.70 5.70
C GLY A 295 14.83 0.22 4.38
N ALA A 296 15.46 0.64 3.28
CA ALA A 296 15.13 0.16 1.94
C ALA A 296 16.39 0.00 1.08
N HIS A 297 16.26 -0.88 0.10
CA HIS A 297 17.19 -1.05 -1.01
C HIS A 297 16.67 -0.29 -2.23
N GLY A 298 17.54 -0.08 -3.22
CA GLY A 298 17.16 0.45 -4.53
C GLY A 298 16.48 -0.59 -5.43
N LYS A 299 16.41 -0.27 -6.71
CA LYS A 299 15.81 -1.09 -7.76
C LYS A 299 16.64 -2.35 -8.06
N SER A 300 15.95 -3.44 -8.36
CA SER A 300 16.54 -4.73 -8.73
C SER A 300 16.69 -4.94 -10.24
N ASN A 301 16.12 -4.07 -11.07
CA ASN A 301 16.17 -4.18 -12.53
C ASN A 301 17.29 -3.34 -13.17
N VAL A 302 18.21 -2.81 -12.37
CA VAL A 302 19.40 -2.10 -12.84
C VAL A 302 20.58 -3.05 -12.94
N THR A 303 21.32 -2.95 -14.03
CA THR A 303 22.53 -3.75 -14.27
C THR A 303 23.74 -2.83 -14.42
N PHE A 304 24.90 -3.37 -14.06
CA PHE A 304 26.17 -2.67 -14.16
C PHE A 304 27.09 -3.38 -15.15
N ILE A 305 27.86 -2.60 -15.89
CA ILE A 305 28.86 -3.11 -16.81
C ILE A 305 30.09 -3.49 -15.99
N SER A 306 30.52 -4.74 -16.10
CA SER A 306 31.70 -5.26 -15.42
C SER A 306 32.97 -4.81 -16.12
N ILE A 307 33.95 -4.34 -15.33
CA ILE A 307 35.29 -3.95 -15.80
C ILE A 307 36.30 -4.92 -15.16
N PRO A 308 37.28 -5.45 -15.92
CA PRO A 308 38.31 -6.32 -15.36
C PRO A 308 39.03 -5.69 -14.16
N GLU A 309 39.16 -6.45 -13.07
CA GLU A 309 39.78 -6.02 -11.83
C GLU A 309 40.50 -7.20 -11.19
N ALA A 310 41.84 -7.20 -11.24
CA ALA A 310 42.65 -8.32 -10.77
C ALA A 310 42.56 -8.50 -9.23
N GLY A 311 42.22 -7.43 -8.50
CA GLY A 311 42.03 -7.48 -7.05
C GLY A 311 40.66 -8.00 -6.61
N ALA A 312 39.69 -8.15 -7.52
CA ALA A 312 38.36 -8.64 -7.19
C ALA A 312 38.31 -10.18 -7.26
N GLU A 313 37.58 -10.83 -6.33
CA GLU A 313 37.43 -12.29 -6.30
C GLU A 313 36.84 -12.84 -7.61
N SER A 314 35.90 -12.11 -8.21
CA SER A 314 35.29 -12.47 -9.49
C SER A 314 36.17 -12.15 -10.71
N GLY A 315 37.33 -11.50 -10.52
CA GLY A 315 38.18 -10.94 -11.57
C GLY A 315 37.61 -9.68 -12.24
N THR A 316 36.47 -9.16 -11.77
CA THR A 316 35.81 -7.97 -12.31
C THR A 316 35.15 -7.11 -11.23
N ALA A 317 34.93 -5.84 -11.51
CA ALA A 317 34.20 -4.92 -10.64
C ALA A 317 33.29 -3.97 -11.43
N SER A 318 32.22 -3.49 -10.80
CA SER A 318 31.33 -2.46 -11.34
C SER A 318 31.92 -1.06 -11.15
N HIS A 319 33.16 -0.83 -11.60
CA HIS A 319 33.84 0.46 -11.47
C HIS A 319 32.95 1.60 -11.97
N GLY A 320 32.90 2.71 -11.20
CA GLY A 320 32.04 3.86 -11.49
C GLY A 320 30.79 3.99 -10.63
N VAL A 321 30.45 3.00 -9.80
CA VAL A 321 29.36 3.14 -8.82
C VAL A 321 29.72 4.03 -7.62
N CYS A 322 30.99 4.06 -7.22
CA CYS A 322 31.45 4.82 -6.04
C CYS A 322 31.16 6.33 -6.10
N PRO A 323 31.32 7.05 -7.24
CA PRO A 323 30.86 8.43 -7.36
C PRO A 323 29.41 8.65 -6.95
N ALA A 324 28.49 7.81 -7.44
CA ALA A 324 27.07 7.90 -7.09
C ALA A 324 26.82 7.47 -5.64
N GLY A 325 27.50 6.42 -5.17
CA GLY A 325 27.49 6.00 -3.77
C GLY A 325 27.95 7.10 -2.81
N ARG A 326 28.98 7.88 -3.15
CA ARG A 326 29.43 9.04 -2.36
C ARG A 326 28.35 10.11 -2.25
N SER A 327 27.65 10.41 -3.34
CA SER A 327 26.54 11.37 -3.34
C SER A 327 25.41 10.88 -2.41
N LEU A 328 25.00 9.62 -2.54
CA LEU A 328 23.97 9.04 -1.68
C LEU A 328 24.39 9.03 -0.20
N ARG A 329 25.59 8.50 0.11
CA ARG A 329 26.16 8.46 1.45
C ARG A 329 26.21 9.85 2.08
N ALA A 330 26.70 10.85 1.35
CA ALA A 330 26.82 12.21 1.86
C ALA A 330 25.45 12.82 2.16
N ALA A 331 24.47 12.64 1.27
CA ALA A 331 23.11 13.16 1.48
C ALA A 331 22.40 12.49 2.67
N VAL A 332 22.63 11.19 2.90
CA VAL A 332 22.06 10.46 4.05
C VAL A 332 22.74 10.87 5.35
N THR A 333 24.08 10.82 5.38
CA THR A 333 24.85 11.09 6.62
C THR A 333 24.81 12.55 7.05
N SER A 334 24.57 13.51 6.15
CA SER A 334 24.39 14.93 6.51
C SER A 334 23.12 15.19 7.34
N LEU A 335 22.13 14.29 7.28
CA LEU A 335 20.94 14.32 8.16
C LEU A 335 21.23 13.77 9.58
N GLY A 336 22.45 13.28 9.83
CA GLY A 336 22.78 12.54 11.05
C GLY A 336 22.28 11.10 11.06
N TYR A 337 21.81 10.58 9.92
CA TYR A 337 21.39 9.19 9.79
C TYR A 337 22.60 8.25 9.74
N SER A 338 22.35 7.00 10.10
CA SER A 338 23.31 5.90 10.07
C SER A 338 23.93 5.75 8.68
N LEU A 339 25.22 5.40 8.65
CA LEU A 339 25.90 5.03 7.42
C LEU A 339 25.12 3.90 6.72
N PRO A 340 24.82 4.00 5.40
CA PRO A 340 24.18 2.92 4.67
C PRO A 340 24.99 1.63 4.77
N VAL A 341 24.32 0.49 4.98
CA VAL A 341 24.98 -0.82 4.98
C VAL A 341 25.52 -1.10 3.58
N GLY A 342 26.71 -1.69 3.50
CA GLY A 342 27.40 -1.93 2.23
C GLY A 342 28.20 -0.73 1.72
N MET A 343 28.31 0.35 2.51
CA MET A 343 29.12 1.52 2.18
C MET A 343 30.28 1.74 3.17
N ALA A 344 31.40 2.26 2.66
CA ALA A 344 32.53 2.66 3.48
C ALA A 344 32.29 4.02 4.16
N GLN A 345 33.10 4.36 5.18
CA GLN A 345 32.96 5.58 5.98
C GLN A 345 33.13 6.86 5.14
N THR A 346 32.56 7.96 5.63
CA THR A 346 32.65 9.27 4.95
C THR A 346 34.10 9.74 4.85
N GLY A 347 34.58 9.95 3.63
CA GLY A 347 35.98 10.34 3.34
C GLY A 347 36.68 9.37 2.38
N ASP A 348 36.22 8.12 2.34
CA ASP A 348 36.75 7.12 1.42
C ASP A 348 36.22 7.34 0.00
N ASP A 349 37.11 7.30 -0.99
CA ASP A 349 36.76 7.36 -2.41
C ASP A 349 35.97 6.12 -2.84
N ASP A 350 36.21 4.97 -2.20
CA ASP A 350 35.51 3.70 -2.42
C ASP A 350 34.23 3.61 -1.57
N ALA A 351 33.18 4.28 -2.04
CA ALA A 351 31.94 4.37 -1.27
C ALA A 351 31.16 3.07 -1.17
N ILE A 352 31.26 2.15 -2.15
CA ILE A 352 30.56 0.85 -2.14
C ILE A 352 31.59 -0.24 -1.85
N LEU A 353 31.30 -1.10 -0.87
CA LEU A 353 32.16 -2.23 -0.52
C LEU A 353 32.07 -3.31 -1.62
N PHE A 354 33.19 -3.99 -1.91
CA PHE A 354 33.30 -4.94 -3.05
C PHE A 354 32.25 -6.06 -3.04
N ASP A 355 31.86 -6.55 -1.85
CA ASP A 355 30.95 -7.68 -1.69
C ASP A 355 29.46 -7.27 -1.68
N TYR A 356 29.16 -6.02 -2.04
CA TYR A 356 27.80 -5.48 -2.03
C TYR A 356 27.35 -5.02 -3.42
N HIS A 357 26.24 -5.58 -3.88
CA HIS A 357 25.53 -5.07 -5.03
C HIS A 357 24.96 -3.67 -4.75
N ALA A 358 25.31 -2.73 -5.63
CA ALA A 358 25.20 -1.30 -5.38
C ALA A 358 23.77 -0.77 -5.21
N THR A 359 22.75 -1.53 -5.65
CA THR A 359 21.33 -1.17 -5.46
C THR A 359 20.57 -2.16 -4.58
N THR A 360 20.84 -3.46 -4.67
CA THR A 360 19.99 -4.49 -4.06
C THR A 360 20.50 -4.96 -2.70
N GLU A 361 21.77 -4.73 -2.36
CA GLU A 361 22.37 -5.16 -1.09
C GLU A 361 22.78 -3.97 -0.21
N VAL A 362 23.04 -2.82 -0.82
CA VAL A 362 23.14 -1.55 -0.08
C VAL A 362 21.81 -1.22 0.57
N LEU A 363 21.81 -0.94 1.88
CA LEU A 363 20.61 -0.60 2.65
C LEU A 363 20.74 0.81 3.23
N VAL A 364 19.85 1.71 2.82
CA VAL A 364 19.72 3.04 3.44
C VAL A 364 18.68 2.95 4.55
N LYS A 365 19.02 3.44 5.74
CA LYS A 365 18.08 3.55 6.88
C LYS A 365 17.59 4.99 7.01
N ASN A 366 16.28 5.13 7.21
CA ASN A 366 15.66 6.38 7.58
C ASN A 366 15.53 6.43 9.11
N ASP A 367 16.47 7.10 9.76
CA ASP A 367 16.48 7.21 11.22
C ASP A 367 15.51 8.31 11.73
N GLY A 368 14.84 9.03 10.82
CA GLY A 368 13.86 10.06 11.14
C GLY A 368 12.44 9.51 11.40
N ASP A 369 11.54 10.45 11.75
CA ASP A 369 10.15 10.15 12.13
C ASP A 369 9.17 10.27 10.95
N TYR A 370 9.64 10.72 9.79
CA TYR A 370 8.82 10.95 8.59
C TYR A 370 9.34 10.10 7.44
N PRO A 371 8.46 9.59 6.54
CA PRO A 371 8.91 8.93 5.32
C PRO A 371 9.82 9.84 4.51
N ILE A 372 10.83 9.26 3.86
CA ILE A 372 11.69 9.97 2.93
C ILE A 372 11.61 9.37 1.53
N LYS A 373 11.89 10.19 0.52
CA LYS A 373 12.05 9.82 -0.89
C LYS A 373 13.44 10.23 -1.34
N ILE A 374 14.20 9.27 -1.86
CA ILE A 374 15.52 9.50 -2.45
C ILE A 374 15.32 9.83 -3.93
N ILE A 375 15.77 11.01 -4.34
CA ILE A 375 15.81 11.43 -5.73
C ILE A 375 17.27 11.52 -6.17
N MET A 376 17.59 10.81 -7.26
CA MET A 376 18.93 10.81 -7.83
C MET A 376 18.85 11.03 -9.33
N TRP A 377 19.78 11.81 -9.85
CA TRP A 377 19.91 12.04 -11.29
C TRP A 377 21.36 12.41 -11.62
N SER A 378 21.69 12.37 -12.90
CA SER A 378 23.02 12.72 -13.40
C SER A 378 22.96 13.83 -14.43
N THR A 379 24.03 14.62 -14.52
CA THR A 379 24.25 15.58 -15.62
C THR A 379 25.65 15.38 -16.22
N GLY A 380 25.83 15.75 -17.49
CA GLY A 380 27.11 15.61 -18.20
C GLY A 380 27.46 14.16 -18.59
N ASP A 381 28.65 14.00 -19.15
CA ASP A 381 29.16 12.75 -19.74
C ASP A 381 30.64 12.53 -19.41
N GLY A 382 31.06 11.26 -19.45
CA GLY A 382 32.43 10.84 -19.17
C GLY A 382 32.98 11.32 -17.82
N GLY A 383 34.20 11.86 -17.84
CA GLY A 383 34.93 12.31 -16.64
C GLY A 383 34.34 13.56 -15.99
N ALA A 384 33.29 14.13 -16.59
CA ALA A 384 32.56 15.27 -16.08
C ALA A 384 31.14 14.90 -15.64
N THR A 385 30.74 13.62 -15.68
CA THR A 385 29.43 13.21 -15.20
C THR A 385 29.28 13.53 -13.71
N GLN A 386 28.34 14.42 -13.39
CA GLN A 386 27.96 14.76 -12.03
C GLN A 386 26.76 13.92 -11.63
N ILE A 387 26.78 13.39 -10.41
CA ILE A 387 25.69 12.66 -9.80
C ILE A 387 25.16 13.49 -8.64
N HIS A 388 23.86 13.74 -8.65
CA HIS A 388 23.18 14.52 -7.64
C HIS A 388 22.24 13.61 -6.84
N THR A 389 22.17 13.85 -5.53
CA THR A 389 21.20 13.20 -4.65
C THR A 389 20.46 14.28 -3.88
N LYS A 390 19.14 14.12 -3.76
CA LYS A 390 18.28 14.86 -2.85
C LYS A 390 17.47 13.89 -2.01
N ILE A 391 17.33 14.22 -0.73
CA ILE A 391 16.43 13.52 0.19
C ILE A 391 15.24 14.44 0.44
N ILE A 392 14.06 13.96 0.06
CA ILE A 392 12.78 14.64 0.26
C ILE A 392 12.07 14.01 1.44
N GLN A 393 11.67 14.80 2.43
CA GLN A 393 10.78 14.38 3.50
C GLN A 393 9.32 14.51 3.04
N LEU A 394 8.50 13.50 3.34
CA LEU A 394 7.06 13.52 3.11
C LEU A 394 6.33 13.75 4.45
N LYS A 395 5.73 14.93 4.61
CA LYS A 395 4.98 15.28 5.83
C LYS A 395 3.48 15.38 5.52
N ASP A 396 2.69 14.55 6.18
CA ASP A 396 1.23 14.67 6.13
C ASP A 396 0.77 15.88 6.95
N ASN A 397 0.18 16.86 6.26
CA ASN A 397 -0.26 18.11 6.88
C ASN A 397 -1.45 17.95 7.82
N SER A 398 -2.16 16.83 7.76
CA SER A 398 -3.31 16.54 8.64
C SER A 398 -2.91 15.82 9.93
N THR A 399 -1.91 14.92 9.86
CA THR A 399 -1.36 14.23 11.04
C THR A 399 -0.40 15.12 11.84
N TYR A 400 0.28 16.07 11.18
CA TYR A 400 1.31 16.89 11.80
C TYR A 400 1.02 18.39 11.64
N VAL A 401 0.02 18.88 12.39
CA VAL A 401 -0.28 20.31 12.46
C VAL A 401 0.94 21.06 13.00
N ASN A 402 1.50 21.98 12.22
CA ASN A 402 2.50 22.92 12.72
C ASN A 402 1.84 23.83 13.76
N ASN A 403 2.00 23.51 15.04
CA ASN A 403 1.71 24.44 16.14
C ASN A 403 2.80 25.53 16.23
N THR A 404 3.09 26.22 15.13
CA THR A 404 3.84 27.47 15.14
C THR A 404 2.86 28.63 15.14
N ASN A 405 2.14 28.81 16.25
CA ASN A 405 1.41 30.04 16.59
C ASN A 405 0.96 30.03 18.07
N SER A 406 1.89 29.76 18.99
CA SER A 406 1.64 30.04 20.41
C SER A 406 2.92 30.47 21.12
N THR A 407 3.05 31.80 21.26
CA THR A 407 3.80 32.64 22.23
C THR A 407 4.02 33.98 21.52
N ASN A 408 3.58 35.17 21.96
CA ASN A 408 3.12 35.66 23.24
C ASN A 408 2.15 36.83 23.02
N SER A 409 0.97 36.78 23.63
CA SER A 409 0.28 38.00 24.06
C SER A 409 -0.26 37.76 25.45
N THR A 410 0.41 38.36 26.44
CA THR A 410 -0.18 38.83 27.70
C THR A 410 0.90 39.63 28.43
N ASN A 411 1.05 40.90 28.04
CA ASN A 411 1.50 41.93 28.96
C ASN A 411 0.25 42.46 29.67
N THR A 412 0.05 42.03 30.91
CA THR A 412 -0.79 42.73 31.89
C THR A 412 -0.08 42.71 33.23
N THR A 413 0.54 43.85 33.53
CA THR A 413 0.65 44.54 34.82
C THR A 413 0.25 43.78 36.10
N SER A 414 1.20 43.73 37.03
CA SER A 414 1.01 44.08 38.44
C SER A 414 2.25 44.83 38.93
#